data_AF-Q9FQK5-F1
#
_entry.id   AF-Q9FQK5-F1
#
_cell.length_a   1.000
_cell.length_b   1.000
_cell.length_c   1.000
_cell.angle_alpha   90.00
_cell.angle_beta   90.00
_cell.angle_gamma   90.00
#
_symmetry.space_group_name_H-M   'P 1'
#
loop_
_entity.id
_entity.type
_entity.pdbx_description
1 polymer ?
#
loop_
_entity_poly.entity_id
_entity_poly.type
_entity_poly.pdbx_seq_one_letter_code
_entity_poly.pdbx_strand_id
1 'polypeptide(L)'
;EFDVKTAFLNGNIEETIFMKQPENFAVGDPKKMVCKLKKSIYGLKQTSRQWYLKFHQVILSFGFEMNLLDECVYHKFSGGKYIFLVLYVDDMDP
;
A
#
# COMPACT_ATOMS: atom_id res chain seq x y z
N GLU A 1 -7.23 -5.46 15.18
CA GLU A 1 -6.08 -4.69 14.72
C GLU A 1 -4.87 -5.54 14.37
N PHE A 2 -4.49 -5.47 13.10
CA PHE A 2 -3.27 -6.00 12.52
C PHE A 2 -2.53 -4.87 11.79
N ASP A 3 -1.29 -4.60 12.19
CA ASP A 3 -0.38 -3.67 11.50
C ASP A 3 0.29 -4.40 10.31
N VAL A 4 0.07 -3.88 9.10
CA VAL A 4 0.72 -4.42 7.91
C VAL A 4 2.13 -3.85 7.79
N LYS A 5 3.10 -4.63 8.29
CA LYS A 5 4.52 -4.29 8.14
C LYS A 5 4.88 -3.97 6.70
N THR A 6 5.47 -2.80 6.50
CA THR A 6 5.92 -2.31 5.20
C THR A 6 4.80 -2.20 4.15
N ALA A 7 3.54 -1.95 4.58
CA ALA A 7 2.37 -1.77 3.71
C ALA A 7 2.69 -1.00 2.41
N PHE A 8 3.36 0.14 2.57
CA PHE A 8 3.72 1.02 1.47
C PHE A 8 4.73 0.45 0.48
N LEU A 9 5.60 -0.49 0.86
CA LEU A 9 6.51 -1.17 -0.07
C LEU A 9 5.78 -2.18 -0.97
N ASN A 10 4.56 -2.59 -0.59
CA ASN A 10 3.75 -3.50 -1.40
C ASN A 10 3.05 -2.79 -2.56
N GLY A 11 2.90 -1.46 -2.49
CA GLY A 11 2.45 -0.65 -3.61
C GLY A 11 3.49 -0.59 -4.73
N ASN A 12 3.02 -0.62 -5.97
CA ASN A 12 3.86 -0.33 -7.13
C ASN A 12 3.85 1.17 -7.40
N ILE A 13 4.95 1.72 -7.92
CA ILE A 13 4.96 3.09 -8.43
C ILE A 13 4.65 3.02 -9.92
N GLU A 14 3.56 3.66 -10.34
CA GLU A 14 3.21 3.79 -11.75
C GLU A 14 4.03 4.89 -12.42
N GLU A 15 4.32 5.97 -11.69
CA GLU A 15 5.14 7.08 -12.18
C GLU A 15 6.65 6.78 -12.08
N THR A 16 7.45 7.47 -12.90
CA THR A 16 8.90 7.47 -12.71
C THR A 16 9.29 8.54 -11.71
N ILE A 17 9.69 8.13 -10.50
CA ILE A 17 10.09 9.02 -9.42
C ILE A 17 11.58 8.83 -9.11
N PHE A 18 12.27 9.96 -8.96
CA PHE A 18 13.64 10.00 -8.51
C PHE A 18 13.74 10.71 -7.16
N MET A 19 14.72 10.32 -6.35
CA MET A 19 15.06 10.98 -5.11
C MET A 19 16.56 11.23 -5.02
N LYS A 20 16.95 12.21 -4.21
CA LYS A 20 18.35 12.38 -3.82
C LYS A 20 18.85 11.09 -3.18
N GLN A 21 20.11 10.76 -3.43
CA GLN A 21 20.73 9.60 -2.78
C GLN A 21 20.68 9.76 -1.25
N PRO A 22 20.36 8.69 -0.49
CA PRO A 22 20.36 8.74 0.95
C PRO A 22 21.77 9.03 1.48
N GLU A 23 21.83 9.71 2.62
CA GLU A 23 23.07 9.88 3.36
C GLU A 23 23.64 8.50 3.72
N ASN A 24 24.96 8.32 3.58
CA ASN A 24 25.68 7.05 3.74
C ASN A 24 25.42 5.96 2.68
N PHE A 25 24.60 6.22 1.66
CA PHE A 25 24.37 5.30 0.53
C PHE A 25 24.70 5.94 -0.83
N ALA A 26 25.29 7.14 -0.83
CA ALA A 26 25.64 7.84 -2.05
C ALA A 26 26.79 7.14 -2.77
N VAL A 27 26.61 6.90 -4.07
CA VAL A 27 27.63 6.38 -4.98
C VAL A 27 27.94 7.44 -6.03
N GLY A 28 29.21 7.56 -6.41
CA GLY A 28 29.67 8.56 -7.38
C GLY A 28 29.54 9.99 -6.85
N ASP A 29 29.33 10.95 -7.77
CA ASP A 29 29.08 12.35 -7.40
C ASP A 29 27.61 12.53 -6.96
N PRO A 30 27.33 12.82 -5.67
CA PRO A 30 25.96 12.96 -5.16
C PRO A 30 25.19 14.13 -5.80
N LYS A 31 25.88 15.07 -6.46
CA LYS A 31 25.25 16.19 -7.17
C LYS A 31 24.81 15.82 -8.59
N LYS A 32 25.34 14.71 -9.15
CA LYS A 32 25.07 14.27 -10.53
C LYS A 32 24.25 12.98 -10.60
N MET A 33 24.08 12.29 -9.48
CA MET A 33 23.37 11.01 -9.43
C MET A 33 22.19 11.06 -8.47
N VAL A 34 21.11 10.38 -8.87
CA VAL A 34 19.85 10.25 -8.13
C VAL A 34 19.41 8.79 -8.13
N CYS A 35 18.60 8.40 -7.15
CA CYS A 35 18.03 7.06 -7.08
C CYS A 35 16.66 7.05 -7.78
N LYS A 36 16.43 6.09 -8.68
CA LYS A 36 15.09 5.81 -9.21
C LYS A 36 14.36 4.89 -8.23
N LEU A 37 13.20 5.30 -7.76
CA LEU A 37 12.36 4.47 -6.90
C LEU A 37 11.67 3.37 -7.72
N LYS A 38 11.74 2.13 -7.23
CA LYS A 38 11.08 0.96 -7.84
C LYS A 38 9.80 0.54 -7.12
N LYS A 39 9.62 0.98 -5.87
CA LYS A 39 8.53 0.66 -4.96
C LYS A 39 8.12 1.92 -4.21
N SER A 40 6.83 2.06 -3.89
CA SER A 40 6.34 3.19 -3.11
C SER A 40 6.98 3.18 -1.72
N ILE A 41 7.32 4.35 -1.20
CA ILE A 41 7.93 4.52 0.12
C ILE A 41 7.12 5.53 0.93
N TYR A 42 7.27 5.51 2.24
CA TYR A 42 6.66 6.52 3.11
C TYR A 42 7.03 7.94 2.66
N GLY A 43 6.09 8.88 2.77
CA GLY A 43 6.28 10.28 2.41
C GLY A 43 6.04 10.63 0.93
N LEU A 44 5.83 9.66 0.03
CA LEU A 44 5.30 10.00 -1.30
C LEU A 44 3.78 10.21 -1.22
N LYS A 45 3.28 11.24 -1.90
CA LYS A 45 1.86 11.61 -1.89
C LYS A 45 0.93 10.49 -2.37
N GLN A 46 1.40 9.66 -3.31
CA GLN A 46 0.61 8.58 -3.90
C GLN A 46 0.74 7.24 -3.18
N THR A 47 1.65 7.12 -2.20
CA THR A 47 1.97 5.84 -1.56
C THR A 47 0.76 5.18 -0.88
N SER A 48 -0.04 5.93 -0.14
CA SER A 48 -1.25 5.40 0.52
C SER A 48 -2.28 4.89 -0.49
N ARG A 49 -2.43 5.60 -1.62
CA ARG A 49 -3.31 5.18 -2.71
C ARG A 49 -2.83 3.89 -3.38
N GLN A 50 -1.53 3.78 -3.65
CA GLN A 50 -0.96 2.58 -4.27
C GLN A 50 -1.06 1.35 -3.35
N TRP A 51 -0.92 1.56 -2.04
CA TRP A 51 -1.20 0.53 -1.06
C TRP A 51 -2.68 0.10 -1.07
N TYR A 52 -3.61 1.06 -1.00
CA TYR A 52 -5.05 0.77 -1.08
C TYR A 52 -5.43 -0.02 -2.33
N LEU A 53 -4.95 0.39 -3.51
CA LEU A 53 -5.23 -0.32 -4.77
C LEU A 53 -4.72 -1.76 -4.74
N LYS A 54 -3.52 -1.97 -4.20
CA LYS A 54 -2.94 -3.31 -4.04
C LYS A 54 -3.76 -4.16 -3.08
N PHE A 55 -4.13 -3.60 -1.93
CA PHE A 55 -4.95 -4.26 -0.92
C PHE A 55 -6.31 -4.66 -1.48
N HIS A 56 -7.00 -3.71 -2.11
CA HIS A 56 -8.31 -3.89 -2.73
C HIS A 56 -8.30 -5.07 -3.72
N GLN A 57 -7.33 -5.11 -4.65
CA GLN A 57 -7.19 -6.22 -5.60
C GLN A 57 -7.02 -7.58 -4.91
N VAL A 58 -6.20 -7.63 -3.85
CA VAL A 58 -5.92 -8.87 -3.11
C VAL A 58 -7.16 -9.33 -2.34
N ILE A 59 -7.83 -8.45 -1.62
CA ILE A 59 -9.02 -8.79 -0.83
C ILE A 59 -10.18 -9.26 -1.71
N LEU A 60 -10.42 -8.62 -2.86
CA LEU A 60 -11.41 -9.11 -3.82
C LEU A 60 -11.07 -10.51 -4.34
N SER A 61 -9.78 -10.82 -4.58
CA SER A 61 -9.36 -12.17 -5.00
C SER A 61 -9.59 -13.24 -3.93
N PHE A 62 -9.69 -12.84 -2.65
CA PHE A 62 -10.10 -13.72 -1.56
C PHE A 62 -11.63 -13.85 -1.42
N GLY A 63 -12.40 -13.24 -2.31
CA GLY A 63 -13.86 -13.35 -2.36
C GLY A 63 -14.58 -12.48 -1.32
N PHE A 64 -13.95 -11.40 -0.88
CA PHE A 64 -14.64 -10.33 -0.17
C PHE A 64 -15.30 -9.38 -1.17
N GLU A 65 -16.33 -8.69 -0.71
CA GLU A 65 -17.05 -7.64 -1.44
C GLU A 65 -16.86 -6.30 -0.72
N MET A 66 -16.55 -5.26 -1.50
CA MET A 66 -16.42 -3.90 -0.99
C MET A 66 -17.81 -3.32 -0.68
N ASN A 67 -17.93 -2.60 0.42
CA ASN A 67 -19.14 -1.88 0.76
C ASN A 67 -19.29 -0.64 -0.15
N LEU A 68 -20.51 -0.40 -0.65
CA LEU A 68 -20.78 0.72 -1.56
C LEU A 68 -20.85 2.09 -0.87
N LEU A 69 -21.07 2.12 0.44
CA LEU A 69 -21.16 3.35 1.24
C LEU A 69 -19.80 3.74 1.83
N ASP A 70 -18.93 2.77 2.04
CA ASP A 70 -17.59 2.97 2.60
C ASP A 70 -16.58 2.04 1.91
N GLU A 71 -15.74 2.60 1.05
CA GLU A 71 -14.76 1.87 0.24
C GLU A 71 -13.64 1.22 1.08
N CYS A 72 -13.52 1.60 2.37
CA CYS A 72 -12.56 1.01 3.30
C CYS A 72 -13.13 -0.22 4.04
N VAL A 73 -14.42 -0.54 3.84
CA VAL A 73 -15.10 -1.65 4.50
C VAL A 73 -15.36 -2.78 3.50
N TYR A 74 -14.92 -3.98 3.86
CA TYR A 74 -15.13 -5.20 3.09
C TYR A 74 -15.92 -6.20 3.92
N HIS A 75 -16.69 -7.04 3.24
CA HIS A 75 -17.46 -8.07 3.89
C HIS A 75 -17.46 -9.37 3.09
N LYS A 76 -17.61 -10.49 3.79
CA LYS A 76 -17.71 -11.82 3.18
C LYS A 76 -18.60 -12.71 4.02
N PHE A 77 -19.49 -13.45 3.36
CA PHE A 77 -20.21 -14.55 4.00
C PHE A 77 -19.55 -15.89 3.64
N SER A 78 -19.11 -16.64 4.65
CA SER A 78 -18.47 -17.93 4.44
C SER A 78 -18.74 -18.88 5.60
N GLY A 79 -19.18 -20.10 5.30
CA GLY A 79 -19.42 -21.14 6.32
C GLY A 79 -20.46 -20.75 7.37
N GLY A 80 -21.49 -19.99 7.00
CA GLY A 80 -22.53 -19.52 7.92
C GLY A 80 -22.13 -18.30 8.77
N LYS A 81 -20.94 -17.73 8.55
CA LYS A 81 -20.43 -16.57 9.29
C LYS A 81 -20.26 -15.36 8.37
N TYR A 82 -20.59 -14.19 8.90
CA TYR A 82 -20.23 -12.91 8.31
C TYR A 82 -18.87 -12.47 8.86
N ILE A 83 -17.98 -12.07 7.96
CA ILE A 83 -16.68 -11.49 8.27
C ILE A 83 -16.71 -10.07 7.73
N PHE A 84 -16.35 -9.10 8.57
CA PHE A 84 -16.10 -7.73 8.17
C PHE A 84 -14.60 -7.47 8.24
N LEU A 85 -14.12 -6.59 7.38
CA LEU A 85 -12.74 -6.15 7.38
C LEU A 85 -12.74 -4.66 7.12
N VAL A 86 -12.04 -3.91 7.95
CA VAL A 86 -11.89 -2.46 7.81
C VAL A 86 -10.42 -2.15 7.58
N LEU A 87 -10.14 -1.36 6.53
CA LEU A 87 -8.80 -0.87 6.24
C LEU A 87 -8.69 0.60 6.67
N TYR A 88 -7.73 0.91 7.53
CA TYR A 88 -7.39 2.28 7.91
C TYR A 88 -5.91 2.54 7.67
N VAL A 89 -5.58 3.17 6.53
CA VAL A 89 -4.19 3.44 6.13
C VAL A 89 -3.37 2.14 6.07
N ASP A 90 -2.52 1.86 7.06
CA ASP A 90 -1.69 0.67 7.22
C ASP A 90 -2.23 -0.34 8.25
N ASP A 91 -3.26 0.03 9.00
CA ASP A 91 -3.94 -0.83 9.97
C ASP A 91 -5.13 -1.57 9.35
N MET A 92 -5.34 -2.80 9.81
CA MET A 92 -6.45 -3.65 9.39
C MET A 92 -7.19 -4.22 10.60
N ASP A 93 -8.50 -3.99 10.67
CA ASP A 93 -9.36 -4.47 11.75
C ASP A 93 -10.30 -5.60 11.27
N PRO A 94 -10.28 -6.77 11.95
CA PRO A 94 -11.14 -7.92 11.66
C PRO A 94 -12.51 -7.86 12.36
#